data_AF-A0A351L5F8-F1
#
_entry.id   AF-A0A351L5F8-F1
#
_cell.length_a   1.000
_cell.length_b   1.000
_cell.length_c   1.000
_cell.angle_alpha   90.00
_cell.angle_beta   90.00
_cell.angle_gamma   90.00
#
_symmetry.space_group_name_H-M   'P 1'
#
loop_
_entity.id
_entity.type
_entity.pdbx_description
1 polymer ?
#
loop_
_entity_poly.entity_id
_entity_poly.type
_entity_poly.pdbx_seq_one_letter_code
_entity_poly.pdbx_strand_id
1 'polypeptide(L)'
;MAEKDVYPISDLRERYGLSSRQTVYDRMKALNIEPVVRGKISAEQLKQMDKLDEHLKKGGTLSNFGVETSQNQSDASLIVAELTKLVEAIAPTPNPPEPLQALEELEKAALKGWLLTTEQVQQLLGVKPKVKGSDRTFTRGSFSFVKSGKIGSQTAWRVLKVSAGES
;
A
#
# COMPACT_ATOMS: atom_id res chain seq x y z
N MET A 1 -42.70 4.10 -24.44
CA MET A 1 -43.20 5.34 -23.81
C MET A 1 -42.49 5.48 -22.47
N ALA A 2 -41.39 6.24 -22.42
CA ALA A 2 -40.63 6.50 -21.18
C ALA A 2 -40.77 8.00 -20.89
N GLU A 3 -41.89 8.39 -20.29
CA GLU A 3 -42.26 9.78 -20.07
C GLU A 3 -42.31 10.06 -18.56
N LYS A 4 -41.56 11.07 -18.10
CA LYS A 4 -41.74 11.84 -16.85
C LYS A 4 -41.12 11.36 -15.52
N ASP A 5 -39.79 11.22 -15.45
CA ASP A 5 -39.07 11.37 -14.16
C ASP A 5 -38.11 12.58 -14.19
N VAL A 6 -38.57 13.66 -14.80
CA VAL A 6 -37.78 14.88 -14.99
C VAL A 6 -38.56 16.08 -14.45
N TYR A 7 -38.01 16.71 -13.42
CA TYR A 7 -38.66 17.74 -12.62
C TYR A 7 -38.14 19.13 -13.00
N PRO A 8 -39.01 20.08 -13.37
CA PRO A 8 -38.58 21.44 -13.72
C PRO A 8 -38.19 22.23 -12.47
N ILE A 9 -37.17 23.10 -12.60
CA ILE A 9 -36.67 23.94 -11.49
C ILE A 9 -37.76 24.84 -10.88
N SER A 10 -38.77 25.22 -11.66
CA SER A 10 -39.92 25.99 -11.17
C SER A 10 -40.69 25.26 -10.07
N ASP A 11 -40.83 23.94 -10.17
CA ASP A 11 -41.53 23.08 -9.19
C ASP A 11 -40.70 22.94 -7.91
N LEU A 12 -39.38 22.79 -8.06
CA LEU A 12 -38.42 22.74 -6.95
C LEU A 12 -38.42 24.03 -6.14
N ARG A 13 -38.45 25.17 -6.82
CA ARG A 13 -38.51 26.48 -6.16
C ARG A 13 -39.73 26.59 -5.24
N GLU A 14 -40.88 26.13 -5.71
CA GLU A 14 -42.12 26.13 -4.95
C GLU A 14 -42.08 25.13 -3.79
N ARG A 15 -41.61 23.90 -4.07
CA ARG A 15 -41.49 22.81 -3.08
C ARG A 15 -40.59 23.15 -1.90
N TYR A 16 -39.48 23.83 -2.14
CA TYR A 16 -38.53 24.23 -1.09
C TYR A 16 -38.79 25.65 -0.53
N GLY A 17 -39.81 26.36 -1.02
CA GLY A 17 -40.13 27.73 -0.59
C GLY A 17 -39.00 28.73 -0.86
N LEU A 18 -38.26 28.56 -1.96
CA LEU A 18 -37.07 29.37 -2.26
C LEU A 18 -37.44 30.68 -2.96
N SER A 19 -36.82 31.77 -2.52
CA SER A 19 -37.11 33.12 -3.01
C SER A 19 -36.69 33.36 -4.46
N SER A 20 -35.72 32.59 -4.99
CA SER A 20 -35.22 32.77 -6.36
C SER A 20 -34.87 31.44 -7.03
N ARG A 21 -35.02 31.41 -8.37
CA ARG A 21 -34.52 30.30 -9.20
C ARG A 21 -33.00 30.17 -9.08
N GLN A 22 -32.30 31.28 -8.84
CA GLN A 22 -30.85 31.29 -8.66
C GLN A 22 -30.41 30.45 -7.45
N THR A 23 -31.17 30.50 -6.34
CA THR A 23 -30.90 29.70 -5.14
C THR A 23 -30.96 28.19 -5.40
N VAL A 24 -31.79 27.75 -6.36
CA VAL A 24 -31.82 26.36 -6.80
C VAL A 24 -30.55 26.01 -7.59
N TYR A 25 -30.08 26.91 -8.46
CA TYR A 25 -28.81 26.73 -9.17
C TYR A 25 -27.60 26.72 -8.23
N ASP A 26 -27.57 27.55 -7.19
CA ASP A 26 -26.50 27.53 -6.17
C ASP A 26 -26.48 26.20 -5.40
N ARG A 27 -27.66 25.66 -5.08
CA ARG A 27 -27.81 24.32 -4.47
C ARG A 27 -27.32 23.21 -5.39
N MET A 28 -27.70 23.24 -6.67
CA MET A 28 -27.22 22.26 -7.66
C MET A 28 -25.69 22.36 -7.84
N LYS A 29 -25.14 23.58 -7.84
CA LYS A 29 -23.69 23.81 -7.89
C LYS A 29 -22.98 23.27 -6.66
N ALA A 30 -23.55 23.43 -5.47
CA ALA A 30 -22.99 22.86 -4.23
C ALA A 30 -22.98 21.32 -4.26
N LEU A 31 -23.96 20.71 -4.92
CA LEU A 31 -24.03 19.26 -5.14
C LEU A 31 -23.18 18.77 -6.32
N ASN A 32 -22.55 19.68 -7.07
CA ASN A 32 -21.87 19.39 -8.33
C ASN A 32 -22.76 18.63 -9.34
N ILE A 33 -24.06 18.94 -9.35
CA ILE A 33 -25.07 18.33 -10.21
C ILE A 33 -25.34 19.23 -11.43
N GLU A 34 -25.27 18.66 -12.63
CA GLU A 34 -25.69 19.31 -13.87
C GLU A 34 -27.14 18.93 -14.24
N PRO A 35 -27.97 19.87 -14.70
CA PRO A 35 -29.33 19.56 -15.10
C PRO A 35 -29.35 18.65 -16.34
N VAL A 36 -30.08 17.53 -16.25
CA VAL A 36 -30.18 16.53 -17.35
C VAL A 36 -30.74 17.15 -18.63
N VAL A 37 -31.66 18.11 -18.50
CA VAL A 37 -32.22 18.88 -19.63
C VAL A 37 -32.31 20.33 -19.18
N ARG A 38 -32.19 21.30 -20.11
CA ARG A 38 -32.24 22.75 -19.83
C ARG A 38 -33.39 23.12 -18.87
N GLY A 39 -33.03 23.33 -17.61
CA GLY A 39 -33.97 23.71 -16.55
C GLY A 39 -34.75 22.56 -15.88
N LYS A 40 -34.33 21.31 -16.05
CA LYS A 40 -34.95 20.14 -15.41
C LYS A 40 -33.92 19.15 -14.84
N ILE A 41 -34.28 18.48 -13.75
CA ILE A 41 -33.43 17.51 -13.04
C ILE A 41 -34.08 16.12 -12.99
N SER A 42 -33.29 15.07 -12.83
CA SER A 42 -33.82 13.70 -12.66
C SER A 42 -34.34 13.45 -11.24
N ALA A 43 -35.12 12.37 -11.06
CA ALA A 43 -35.56 11.90 -9.75
C ALA A 43 -34.39 11.63 -8.77
N GLU A 44 -33.23 11.22 -9.26
CA GLU A 44 -32.04 10.98 -8.43
C GLU A 44 -31.44 12.30 -7.93
N GLN A 45 -31.33 13.29 -8.80
CA GLN A 45 -30.87 14.64 -8.46
C GLN A 45 -31.86 15.33 -7.50
N LEU A 46 -33.16 15.08 -7.66
CA LEU A 46 -34.20 15.56 -6.76
C LEU A 46 -33.99 15.03 -5.34
N LYS A 47 -33.68 13.74 -5.18
CA LYS A 47 -33.38 13.15 -3.87
C LYS A 47 -32.16 13.79 -3.21
N GLN A 48 -31.12 14.10 -3.99
CA GLN A 48 -29.93 14.80 -3.47
C GLN A 48 -30.27 16.23 -3.02
N MET A 49 -31.13 16.93 -3.76
CA MET A 49 -31.66 18.24 -3.37
C MET A 49 -32.57 18.20 -2.14
N ASP A 50 -33.43 17.18 -2.02
CA ASP A 50 -34.26 16.96 -0.83
C ASP A 50 -33.38 16.77 0.42
N LYS A 51 -32.33 15.94 0.30
CA LYS A 51 -31.36 15.71 1.38
C LYS A 51 -30.62 17.00 1.77
N LEU A 52 -30.26 17.83 0.79
CA LEU A 52 -29.63 19.13 1.02
C LEU A 52 -30.58 20.09 1.74
N ASP A 53 -31.85 20.17 1.33
CA ASP A 53 -32.84 21.02 1.98
C ASP A 53 -33.08 20.59 3.43
N GLU A 54 -33.17 19.29 3.69
CA GLU A 54 -33.28 18.75 5.05
C GLU A 54 -32.06 19.12 5.90
N HIS A 55 -30.85 19.04 5.35
CA HIS A 55 -29.63 19.43 6.05
C HIS A 55 -29.61 20.94 6.36
N LEU A 56 -30.06 21.79 5.44
CA LEU A 56 -30.19 23.23 5.67
C LEU A 56 -31.24 23.53 6.76
N LYS A 57 -32.36 22.79 6.79
CA LYS A 57 -33.38 22.90 7.85
C LYS A 57 -32.85 22.46 9.23
N LYS A 58 -31.93 21.50 9.28
CA LYS A 58 -31.24 21.06 10.51
C LYS A 58 -30.17 22.06 10.99
N GLY A 59 -29.99 23.20 10.32
CA GLY A 59 -29.01 24.23 10.68
C GLY A 59 -27.64 24.04 10.02
N GLY A 60 -27.52 23.11 9.07
CA GLY A 60 -26.30 22.93 8.29
C GLY A 60 -26.13 24.01 7.21
N THR A 61 -24.89 24.18 6.72
CA THR A 61 -24.57 25.11 5.63
C THR A 61 -24.32 24.37 4.32
N LEU A 62 -24.47 25.06 3.18
CA LEU A 62 -24.21 24.51 1.84
C LEU A 62 -22.79 23.93 1.72
N SER A 63 -21.80 24.56 2.36
CA SER A 63 -20.40 24.12 2.33
C SER A 63 -20.11 22.86 3.14
N ASN A 64 -20.95 22.53 4.12
CA ASN A 64 -20.81 21.32 4.94
C ASN A 64 -21.50 20.10 4.29
N PHE A 65 -22.39 20.34 3.32
CA PHE A 65 -23.09 19.27 2.63
C PHE A 65 -22.17 18.56 1.64
N GLY A 66 -21.79 17.32 1.96
CA GLY A 66 -20.84 16.53 1.16
C GLY A 66 -19.48 16.32 1.83
N VAL A 67 -19.22 16.93 3.00
CA VAL A 67 -18.05 16.58 3.84
C VAL A 67 -18.28 15.26 4.59
N GLU A 68 -19.49 14.68 4.48
CA GLU A 68 -19.82 13.34 4.96
C GLU A 68 -19.66 12.27 3.87
N THR A 69 -18.51 12.22 3.22
CA THR A 69 -17.98 10.94 2.70
C THR A 69 -17.23 10.30 3.87
N SER A 70 -17.76 9.34 4.62
CA SER A 70 -18.40 8.12 4.14
C SER A 70 -19.26 7.47 5.23
N GLN A 71 -20.57 7.34 5.01
CA GLN A 71 -21.42 6.37 5.71
C GLN A 71 -21.21 4.94 5.12
N ASN A 72 -19.96 4.52 5.06
CA ASN A 72 -19.54 3.12 4.83
C ASN A 72 -18.48 2.72 5.88
N GLN A 73 -18.53 3.34 7.06
CA GLN A 73 -17.58 3.11 8.16
C GLN A 73 -17.78 1.75 8.84
N SER A 74 -18.97 1.14 8.75
CA SER A 74 -19.24 -0.15 9.36
C SER A 74 -18.59 -1.31 8.59
N ASP A 75 -18.67 -1.31 7.26
CA ASP A 75 -18.18 -2.41 6.43
C ASP A 75 -16.67 -2.30 6.14
N ALA A 76 -16.16 -1.09 5.92
CA ALA A 76 -14.72 -0.91 5.71
C ALA A 76 -13.90 -1.19 6.98
N SER A 77 -14.43 -0.89 8.17
CA SER A 77 -13.75 -1.16 9.45
C SER A 77 -13.61 -2.67 9.71
N LEU A 78 -14.65 -3.46 9.42
CA LEU A 78 -14.60 -4.92 9.52
C LEU A 78 -13.63 -5.52 8.51
N ILE A 79 -13.61 -5.02 7.27
CA ILE A 79 -12.68 -5.50 6.22
C ILE A 79 -11.23 -5.16 6.58
N VAL A 80 -10.95 -3.96 7.11
CA VAL A 80 -9.59 -3.59 7.55
C VAL A 80 -9.14 -4.43 8.75
N ALA A 81 -10.03 -4.74 9.69
CA ALA A 81 -9.71 -5.62 10.82
C ALA A 81 -9.38 -7.05 10.35
N GLU A 82 -10.12 -7.59 9.37
CA GLU A 82 -9.88 -8.93 8.83
C GLU A 82 -8.60 -8.99 7.99
N LEU A 83 -8.32 -7.96 7.19
CA LEU A 83 -7.06 -7.83 6.44
C LEU A 83 -5.85 -7.71 7.36
N THR A 84 -5.99 -7.03 8.50
CA THR A 84 -4.90 -6.90 9.50
C THR A 84 -4.56 -8.27 10.09
N LYS A 85 -5.55 -9.09 10.43
CA LYS A 85 -5.32 -10.47 10.90
C LYS A 85 -4.66 -11.35 9.85
N LEU A 86 -5.04 -11.22 8.57
CA LEU A 86 -4.39 -11.95 7.49
C LEU A 86 -2.93 -11.51 7.32
N VAL A 87 -2.65 -10.20 7.36
CA VAL A 87 -1.29 -9.66 7.30
C VAL A 87 -0.44 -10.17 8.48
N GLU A 88 -0.99 -10.29 9.68
CA GLU A 88 -0.28 -10.91 10.81
C GLU A 88 -0.05 -12.41 10.62
N ALA A 89 -0.95 -13.13 9.93
CA ALA A 89 -0.79 -14.56 9.64
C ALA A 89 0.22 -14.84 8.51
N ILE A 90 0.40 -13.92 7.55
CA ILE A 90 1.45 -13.98 6.53
C ILE A 90 2.69 -13.17 6.89
N ALA A 91 2.66 -12.45 8.02
CA ALA A 91 3.84 -11.77 8.52
C ALA A 91 4.93 -12.83 8.61
N PRO A 92 6.15 -12.55 8.12
CA PRO A 92 7.23 -13.49 8.21
C PRO A 92 7.40 -13.79 9.70
N THR A 93 6.93 -14.97 10.11
CA THR A 93 7.41 -15.58 11.34
C THR A 93 8.93 -15.57 11.19
N PRO A 94 9.70 -15.22 12.23
CA PRO A 94 11.13 -15.43 12.19
C PRO A 94 11.32 -16.94 12.08
N ASN A 95 11.25 -17.45 10.85
CA ASN A 95 11.59 -18.81 10.53
C ASN A 95 13.04 -18.91 10.99
N PRO A 96 13.35 -19.77 11.98
CA PRO A 96 14.73 -19.99 12.32
C PRO A 96 15.43 -20.30 10.98
N PRO A 97 16.53 -19.59 10.65
CA PRO A 97 17.14 -19.70 9.33
C PRO A 97 17.32 -21.19 9.08
N GLU A 98 16.60 -21.70 8.07
CA GLU A 98 16.61 -23.12 7.76
C GLU A 98 18.07 -23.53 7.68
N PRO A 99 18.48 -24.67 8.25
CA PRO A 99 19.90 -25.00 8.41
C PRO A 99 20.70 -24.97 7.10
N LEU A 100 20.01 -25.04 5.96
CA LEU A 100 20.58 -25.00 4.61
C LEU A 100 20.45 -23.63 3.92
N GLN A 101 19.67 -22.68 4.45
CA GLN A 101 19.48 -21.34 3.86
C GLN A 101 20.81 -20.60 3.74
N ALA A 102 21.67 -20.69 4.76
CA ALA A 102 23.00 -20.11 4.72
C ALA A 102 23.86 -20.70 3.59
N LEU A 103 23.70 -21.99 3.26
CA LEU A 103 24.42 -22.64 2.16
C LEU A 103 23.91 -22.14 0.80
N GLU A 104 22.60 -21.95 0.65
CA GLU A 104 22.00 -21.39 -0.56
C GLU A 104 22.44 -19.94 -0.79
N GLU A 105 22.51 -19.14 0.27
CA GLU A 105 23.02 -17.75 0.20
C GLU A 105 24.49 -17.71 -0.18
N LEU A 106 25.31 -18.62 0.36
CA LEU A 106 26.72 -18.76 -0.02
C LEU A 106 26.88 -19.19 -1.48
N GLU A 107 26.05 -20.11 -1.96
CA GLU A 107 26.04 -20.53 -3.37
C GLU A 107 25.63 -19.38 -4.29
N LYS A 108 24.57 -18.64 -3.96
CA LYS A 108 24.17 -17.42 -4.69
C LYS A 108 25.27 -16.37 -4.69
N ALA A 109 25.94 -16.16 -3.56
CA ALA A 109 27.05 -15.21 -3.45
C ALA A 109 28.23 -15.64 -4.33
N ALA A 110 28.56 -16.94 -4.37
CA ALA A 110 29.59 -17.48 -5.25
C ALA A 110 29.23 -17.32 -6.74
N LEU A 111 27.99 -17.64 -7.12
CA LEU A 111 27.50 -17.49 -8.50
C LEU A 111 27.51 -16.04 -8.98
N LYS A 112 27.08 -15.11 -8.11
CA LYS A 112 27.00 -13.68 -8.44
C LYS A 112 28.30 -12.91 -8.20
N GLY A 113 29.33 -13.56 -7.66
CA GLY A 113 30.59 -12.93 -7.30
C GLY A 113 30.45 -11.87 -6.20
N TRP A 114 29.45 -12.01 -5.33
CA TRP A 114 29.22 -11.06 -4.25
C TRP A 114 30.33 -11.09 -3.20
N LEU A 115 30.62 -9.91 -2.65
CA LEU A 115 31.58 -9.75 -1.57
C LEU A 115 30.83 -9.71 -0.23
N LEU A 116 31.16 -10.64 0.65
CA LEU A 116 30.62 -10.73 1.99
C LEU A 116 31.56 -10.05 2.98
N THR A 117 31.00 -9.40 3.99
CA THR A 117 31.80 -8.87 5.08
C THR A 117 32.23 -9.97 6.06
N THR A 118 33.21 -9.67 6.90
CA THR A 118 33.68 -10.62 7.93
C THR A 118 32.57 -11.03 8.90
N GLU A 119 31.64 -10.12 9.19
CA GLU A 119 30.49 -10.37 10.06
C GLU A 119 29.46 -11.27 9.38
N GLN A 120 29.14 -11.01 8.11
CA GLN A 120 28.23 -11.87 7.33
C GLN A 120 28.79 -13.30 7.20
N VAL A 121 30.08 -13.45 6.92
CA VAL A 121 30.73 -14.77 6.88
C VAL A 121 30.67 -15.46 8.25
N GLN A 122 30.85 -14.71 9.34
CA GLN A 122 30.73 -15.24 10.69
C GLN A 122 29.30 -15.68 11.03
N GLN A 123 28.28 -14.92 10.61
CA GLN A 123 26.87 -15.26 10.80
C GLN A 123 26.49 -16.54 10.03
N LEU A 124 26.94 -16.66 8.77
CA LEU A 124 26.62 -17.81 7.92
C LEU A 124 27.35 -19.10 8.34
N LEU A 125 28.59 -19.00 8.82
CA LEU A 125 29.41 -20.17 9.17
C LEU A 125 29.45 -20.48 10.68
N GLY A 126 28.96 -19.58 11.53
CA GLY A 126 29.13 -19.63 12.98
C GLY A 126 30.57 -19.44 13.47
N VAL A 127 31.54 -19.30 12.56
CA VAL A 127 32.96 -19.14 12.87
C VAL A 127 33.54 -17.92 12.18
N LYS A 128 34.34 -17.14 12.90
CA LYS A 128 35.01 -15.97 12.33
C LYS A 128 36.10 -16.43 11.35
N PRO A 129 36.09 -16.01 10.08
CA PRO A 129 37.12 -16.39 9.13
C PRO A 129 38.46 -15.80 9.56
N LYS A 130 39.43 -16.68 9.80
CA LYS A 130 40.81 -16.32 10.19
C LYS A 130 41.76 -16.92 9.17
N VAL A 131 42.60 -16.07 8.59
CA VAL A 131 43.70 -16.52 7.73
C VAL A 131 45.00 -16.38 8.49
N LYS A 132 45.89 -17.38 8.40
CA LYS A 132 47.20 -17.37 9.05
C LYS A 132 48.26 -16.84 8.09
N GLY A 133 49.17 -15.99 8.57
CA GLY A 133 50.32 -15.53 7.79
C GLY A 133 49.95 -14.79 6.50
N SER A 134 50.55 -15.22 5.39
CA SER A 134 50.39 -14.61 4.06
C SER A 134 49.24 -15.20 3.24
N ASP A 135 48.54 -16.20 3.79
CA ASP A 135 47.39 -16.80 3.10
C ASP A 135 46.27 -15.75 2.96
N ARG A 136 45.54 -15.84 1.85
CA ARG A 136 44.39 -14.96 1.56
C ARG A 136 43.08 -15.72 1.49
N THR A 137 43.11 -17.01 1.78
CA THR A 137 42.01 -17.93 1.54
C THR A 137 41.65 -18.64 2.84
N PHE A 138 40.36 -18.72 3.11
CA PHE A 138 39.79 -19.46 4.23
C PHE A 138 38.78 -20.46 3.67
N THR A 139 39.00 -21.77 3.86
CA THR A 139 38.11 -22.81 3.31
C THR A 139 37.30 -23.46 4.43
N ARG A 140 36.00 -23.65 4.18
CA ARG A 140 35.06 -24.30 5.11
C ARG A 140 34.04 -25.12 4.33
N GLY A 141 34.03 -26.43 4.55
CA GLY A 141 33.17 -27.35 3.80
C GLY A 141 33.44 -27.25 2.29
N SER A 142 32.39 -27.08 1.50
CA SER A 142 32.45 -26.96 0.03
C SER A 142 32.68 -25.52 -0.47
N PHE A 143 33.01 -24.57 0.41
CA PHE A 143 33.18 -23.16 0.08
C PHE A 143 34.56 -22.64 0.48
N SER A 144 35.14 -21.77 -0.35
CA SER A 144 36.39 -21.07 -0.11
C SER A 144 36.17 -19.56 -0.15
N PHE A 145 36.67 -18.87 0.86
CA PHE A 145 36.51 -17.45 1.07
C PHE A 145 37.85 -16.76 0.82
N VAL A 146 37.95 -16.01 -0.28
CA VAL A 146 39.17 -15.30 -0.66
C VAL A 146 39.06 -13.82 -0.30
N LYS A 147 40.07 -13.28 0.38
CA LYS A 147 40.14 -11.87 0.72
C LYS A 147 40.23 -11.01 -0.54
N SER A 148 39.18 -10.24 -0.81
CA SER A 148 39.02 -9.45 -2.04
C SER A 148 38.93 -7.94 -1.76
N GLY A 149 39.44 -7.48 -0.62
CA GLY A 149 39.52 -6.07 -0.25
C GLY A 149 38.89 -5.77 1.12
N LYS A 150 38.26 -4.60 1.23
CA LYS A 150 37.53 -4.15 2.42
C LYS A 150 36.15 -3.62 2.02
N ILE A 151 35.14 -3.90 2.84
CA ILE A 151 33.81 -3.29 2.77
C ILE A 151 33.66 -2.50 4.08
N GLY A 152 33.72 -1.17 3.98
CA GLY A 152 33.77 -0.30 5.16
C GLY A 152 34.99 -0.61 6.05
N SER A 153 34.73 -0.90 7.33
CA SER A 153 35.76 -1.29 8.31
C SER A 153 36.08 -2.78 8.30
N GLN A 154 35.32 -3.60 7.57
CA GLN A 154 35.41 -5.06 7.59
C GLN A 154 36.17 -5.59 6.37
N THR A 155 36.81 -6.75 6.51
CA THR A 155 37.45 -7.43 5.37
C THR A 155 36.37 -7.97 4.44
N ALA A 156 36.55 -7.75 3.13
CA ALA A 156 35.69 -8.26 2.08
C ALA A 156 36.15 -9.65 1.63
N TRP A 157 35.22 -10.59 1.57
CA TRP A 157 35.45 -11.98 1.23
C TRP A 157 34.65 -12.34 0.00
N ARG A 158 35.32 -12.86 -1.02
CA ARG A 158 34.69 -13.48 -2.18
C ARG A 158 34.51 -14.96 -1.92
N VAL A 159 33.30 -15.47 -2.13
CA VAL A 159 32.99 -16.90 -2.00
C VAL A 159 33.26 -17.61 -3.31
N LEU A 160 33.91 -18.76 -3.25
CA LEU A 160 34.13 -19.69 -4.36
C LEU A 160 33.62 -21.06 -3.93
N LYS A 161 32.97 -21.78 -4.85
CA LYS A 161 32.60 -23.18 -4.64
C LYS A 161 33.84 -24.03 -4.87
N VAL A 162 34.25 -24.77 -3.86
CA VAL A 162 35.31 -25.78 -3.99
C VAL A 162 34.64 -27.02 -4.54
N SER A 163 34.79 -27.26 -5.85
CA SER A 163 34.43 -28.55 -6.42
C SER A 163 35.25 -29.62 -5.70
N ALA A 164 34.58 -30.58 -5.06
CA ALA A 164 35.22 -31.74 -4.48
C ALA A 164 35.93 -32.51 -5.62
N GLY A 165 37.22 -32.25 -5.79
CA GLY A 165 37.98 -32.77 -6.92
C GLY A 165 39.30 -32.05 -7.06
N GLU A 166 40.21 -32.31 -6.13
CA GLU A 166 41.65 -32.45 -6.40
C GLU A 166 42.26 -33.16 -5.18
N SER A 167 42.56 -34.44 -5.38
CA SER A 167 43.41 -35.28 -4.52
C SER A 167 44.83 -35.25 -5.06
#